data_AF-A0AAW9DME0-F1
#
_entry.id   AF-A0AAW9DME0-F1
#
_cell.length_a   1.000
_cell.length_b   1.000
_cell.length_c   1.000
_cell.angle_alpha   90.00
_cell.angle_beta   90.00
_cell.angle_gamma   90.00
#
_symmetry.space_group_name_H-M   'P 1'
#
loop_
_entity.id
_entity.type
_entity.pdbx_description
1 polymer ?
#
loop_
_entity_poly.entity_id
_entity_poly.type
_entity_poly.pdbx_seq_one_letter_code
_entity_poly.pdbx_strand_id
1 'polypeptide(L)'
;MKQSPAMDGVILELRARAPELNRFRSWRIEIDRDLFGLLNARITYGRIGTTGRTLRWDFENDAEAARFLRVKLRRRASGTMRRGAAYRVVEASPVVAPFVGMFMPIDG
;
A
#
# COMPACT_ATOMS: atom_id res chain seq x y z
N MET A 1 -3.52 -1.57 -26.41
CA MET A 1 -3.76 -1.75 -24.96
C MET A 1 -2.45 -2.16 -24.30
N LYS A 2 -1.92 -1.38 -23.34
CA LYS A 2 -0.78 -1.83 -22.54
C LYS A 2 -1.31 -2.80 -21.48
N GLN A 3 -0.80 -4.03 -21.41
CA GLN A 3 -1.13 -4.97 -20.34
C GLN A 3 -0.75 -4.33 -18.99
N SER A 4 -1.64 -4.46 -18.00
CA SER A 4 -1.30 -4.08 -16.62
C SER A 4 -0.37 -5.15 -16.04
N PRO A 5 0.57 -4.77 -15.15
CA PRO A 5 1.44 -5.76 -14.51
C PRO A 5 0.58 -6.75 -13.69
N ALA A 6 1.00 -8.01 -13.65
CA ALA A 6 0.39 -9.00 -12.77
C ALA A 6 0.46 -8.51 -11.32
N MET A 7 -0.66 -8.60 -10.60
CA MET A 7 -0.82 -8.01 -9.26
C MET A 7 -0.75 -9.04 -8.13
N ASP A 8 -0.49 -10.30 -8.45
CA ASP A 8 -0.26 -11.37 -7.49
C ASP A 8 1.08 -11.21 -6.75
N GLY A 9 1.13 -11.56 -5.46
CA GLY A 9 2.33 -11.44 -4.63
C GLY A 9 2.74 -10.00 -4.30
N VAL A 10 1.79 -9.05 -4.30
CA VAL A 10 2.06 -7.68 -3.84
C VAL A 10 2.15 -7.68 -2.33
N ILE A 11 3.26 -7.17 -1.81
CA ILE A 11 3.44 -6.87 -0.39
C ILE A 11 4.02 -5.47 -0.30
N LEU A 12 3.41 -4.60 0.49
CA LEU A 12 3.92 -3.28 0.78
C LEU A 12 3.59 -2.88 2.21
N GLU A 13 4.61 -2.51 2.98
CA GLU A 13 4.45 -1.87 4.27
C GLU A 13 4.98 -0.43 4.24
N LEU A 14 4.13 0.49 4.69
CA LEU A 14 4.45 1.89 4.88
C LEU A 14 4.33 2.24 6.37
N ARG A 15 5.30 3.00 6.88
CA ARG A 15 5.25 3.57 8.23
C ARG A 15 5.37 5.08 8.19
N ALA A 16 4.57 5.74 9.01
CA ALA A 16 4.71 7.17 9.28
C ALA A 16 5.01 7.37 10.76
N ARG A 17 6.13 8.05 11.06
CA ARG A 17 6.58 8.38 12.41
C ARG A 17 6.82 9.89 12.51
N ALA A 18 6.18 10.52 13.48
CA ALA A 18 6.36 11.90 13.87
C ALA A 18 6.20 11.95 15.41
N PRO A 19 7.28 11.65 16.15
CA PRO A 19 7.26 11.63 17.62
C PRO A 19 6.79 12.94 18.24
N GLU A 20 7.19 14.07 17.66
CA GLU A 20 6.81 15.43 18.05
C GLU A 20 5.29 15.67 17.94
N LEU A 21 4.58 14.86 17.16
CA LEU A 21 3.13 14.88 17.02
C LEU A 21 2.45 13.62 17.61
N ASN A 22 3.16 12.80 18.39
CA ASN A 22 2.74 11.49 18.91
C ASN A 22 2.07 10.61 17.83
N ARG A 23 2.67 10.59 16.64
CA ARG A 23 2.11 9.94 15.46
C ARG A 23 2.99 8.77 15.04
N PHE A 24 2.48 7.59 15.30
CA PHE A 24 3.10 6.34 14.89
C PHE A 24 2.03 5.54 14.17
N ARG A 25 2.16 5.37 12.85
CA ARG A 25 1.17 4.68 12.03
C ARG A 25 1.82 3.66 11.12
N SER A 26 1.19 2.50 11.03
CA SER A 26 1.49 1.47 10.03
C SER A 26 0.34 1.39 9.03
N TRP A 27 0.69 1.10 7.79
CA TRP A 27 -0.24 0.78 6.73
C TRP A 27 0.41 -0.30 5.85
N ARG A 28 -0.22 -1.46 5.76
CA ARG A 28 0.24 -2.60 4.98
C ARG A 28 -0.82 -2.95 3.96
N ILE A 29 -0.41 -3.28 2.74
CA ILE A 29 -1.26 -3.90 1.74
C ILE A 29 -0.61 -5.18 1.24
N GLU A 30 -1.43 -6.23 1.14
CA GLU A 30 -1.11 -7.51 0.52
C GLU A 30 -2.13 -7.73 -0.60
N ILE A 31 -1.69 -8.16 -1.79
CA ILE A 31 -2.58 -8.59 -2.88
C ILE A 31 -2.07 -9.93 -3.39
N ASP A 32 -2.93 -10.94 -3.31
CA ASP A 32 -2.63 -12.31 -3.71
C ASP A 32 -3.78 -12.84 -4.57
N ARG A 33 -3.49 -13.79 -5.44
CA ARG A 33 -4.48 -14.53 -6.22
C ARG A 33 -5.00 -15.72 -5.40
N ASP A 34 -6.31 -15.85 -5.33
CA ASP A 34 -6.95 -16.97 -4.65
C ASP A 34 -7.01 -18.23 -5.54
N LEU A 35 -7.54 -19.32 -4.99
CA LEU A 35 -7.66 -20.61 -5.68
C LEU A 35 -8.63 -20.57 -6.87
N PHE A 36 -9.48 -19.54 -6.98
CA PHE A 36 -10.42 -19.34 -8.08
C PHE A 36 -9.89 -18.36 -9.14
N GLY A 37 -8.67 -17.86 -8.95
CA GLY A 37 -8.03 -16.93 -9.88
C GLY A 37 -8.40 -15.47 -9.67
N LEU A 38 -9.19 -15.13 -8.64
CA LEU A 38 -9.53 -13.76 -8.28
C LEU A 38 -8.41 -13.15 -7.43
N LEU A 39 -8.25 -11.83 -7.49
CA LEU A 39 -7.28 -11.14 -6.65
C LEU A 39 -7.95 -10.63 -5.37
N ASN A 40 -7.39 -10.96 -4.21
CA ASN A 40 -7.81 -10.43 -2.92
C ASN A 40 -6.78 -9.44 -2.40
N ALA A 41 -7.20 -8.19 -2.16
CA ALA A 41 -6.38 -7.21 -1.46
C ALA A 41 -6.76 -7.11 0.01
N ARG A 42 -5.78 -7.24 0.90
CA ARG A 42 -5.90 -7.01 2.35
C ARG A 42 -5.12 -5.75 2.72
N ILE A 43 -5.79 -4.78 3.33
CA ILE A 43 -5.13 -3.61 3.91
C ILE A 43 -5.24 -3.67 5.42
N THR A 44 -4.10 -3.72 6.11
CA THR A 44 -4.01 -3.59 7.57
C THR A 44 -3.44 -2.24 7.95
N TYR A 45 -4.08 -1.54 8.88
CA TYR A 45 -3.62 -0.20 9.30
C TYR A 45 -3.90 0.07 10.78
N GLY A 46 -3.04 0.85 11.42
CA GLY A 46 -3.18 1.11 12.85
C GLY A 46 -2.09 1.99 13.42
N ARG A 47 -2.06 2.07 14.75
CA ARG A 47 -0.89 2.58 15.47
C ARG A 47 0.21 1.52 15.42
N ILE A 48 1.47 1.94 15.27
CA ILE A 48 2.59 1.00 15.40
C ILE A 48 2.57 0.42 16.82
N GLY A 49 2.77 -0.89 16.94
CA GLY A 49 2.70 -1.62 18.20
C GLY A 49 1.29 -2.13 18.57
N THR A 50 0.29 -1.95 17.70
CA THR A 50 -1.04 -2.56 17.87
C THR A 50 -1.40 -3.42 16.66
N THR A 51 -2.36 -4.32 16.84
CA THR A 51 -2.87 -5.21 15.77
C THR A 51 -3.47 -4.42 14.59
N GLY A 52 -3.99 -3.22 14.84
CA GLY A 52 -4.66 -2.41 13.82
C GLY A 52 -6.02 -2.98 13.38
N ARG A 53 -6.51 -2.50 12.23
CA ARG A 53 -7.73 -2.95 11.57
C ARG A 53 -7.41 -3.42 10.16
N THR A 54 -8.08 -4.48 9.72
CA THR A 54 -7.94 -5.02 8.37
C THR A 54 -9.22 -4.79 7.56
N LEU A 55 -9.07 -4.43 6.30
CA LEU A 55 -10.13 -4.32 5.30
C LEU A 55 -9.76 -5.18 4.09
N ARG A 56 -10.76 -5.74 3.40
CA ARG A 56 -10.59 -6.65 2.27
C ARG A 56 -11.37 -6.17 1.04
N TRP A 57 -10.85 -6.45 -0.15
CA TRP A 57 -11.47 -6.21 -1.45
C TRP A 57 -11.08 -7.31 -2.42
N ASP A 58 -12.01 -7.67 -3.30
CA ASP A 58 -11.78 -8.65 -4.37
C ASP A 58 -11.82 -7.95 -5.73
N PHE A 59 -11.02 -8.45 -6.68
CA PHE A 59 -10.94 -7.94 -8.05
C PHE A 59 -10.92 -9.08 -9.05
N GLU A 60 -11.57 -8.89 -10.19
CA GLU A 60 -11.62 -9.88 -11.26
C GLU A 60 -10.35 -9.89 -12.12
N ASN A 61 -9.60 -8.80 -12.11
CA ASN A 61 -8.43 -8.64 -12.98
C ASN A 61 -7.33 -7.74 -12.37
N ASP A 62 -6.11 -7.91 -12.90
CA ASP A 62 -4.93 -7.18 -12.48
C ASP A 62 -5.06 -5.65 -12.67
N ALA A 63 -5.79 -5.20 -13.69
CA ALA A 63 -5.94 -3.76 -13.98
C ALA A 63 -6.74 -3.03 -12.89
N GLU A 64 -7.80 -3.66 -12.36
CA GLU A 64 -8.60 -3.14 -11.26
C GLU A 64 -7.80 -3.05 -9.96
N ALA A 65 -7.08 -4.13 -9.63
CA ALA A 65 -6.21 -4.18 -8.46
C ALA A 65 -5.08 -3.13 -8.56
N ALA A 66 -4.47 -2.97 -9.73
CA ALA A 66 -3.45 -1.95 -10.00
C ALA A 66 -4.02 -0.53 -9.82
N ARG A 67 -5.22 -0.26 -10.35
CA ARG A 67 -5.90 1.03 -10.18
C ARG A 67 -6.18 1.31 -8.70
N PHE A 68 -6.69 0.31 -7.98
CA PHE A 68 -6.95 0.40 -6.56
C PHE A 68 -5.68 0.76 -5.77
N LEU A 69 -4.59 0.02 -5.98
CA LEU A 69 -3.30 0.27 -5.35
C LEU A 69 -2.82 1.70 -5.60
N ARG A 70 -2.83 2.16 -6.86
CA ARG A 70 -2.44 3.54 -7.23
C ARG A 70 -3.22 4.59 -6.46
N VAL A 71 -4.53 4.44 -6.35
CA VAL A 71 -5.38 5.38 -5.59
C VAL A 71 -5.00 5.37 -4.10
N LYS A 72 -4.75 4.20 -3.50
CA LYS A 72 -4.34 4.12 -2.09
C LYS A 72 -2.98 4.78 -1.85
N LEU A 73 -2.00 4.55 -2.72
CA LEU A 73 -0.66 5.14 -2.63
C LEU A 73 -0.69 6.65 -2.80
N ARG A 74 -1.39 7.15 -3.83
CA ARG A 74 -1.56 8.59 -4.04
C ARG A 74 -2.15 9.29 -2.82
N ARG A 75 -3.14 8.66 -2.15
CA ARG A 75 -3.71 9.18 -0.90
C ARG A 75 -2.70 9.23 0.24
N ARG A 76 -1.71 8.33 0.28
CA ARG A 76 -0.69 8.33 1.35
C ARG A 76 0.41 9.33 1.06
N ALA A 77 0.86 9.42 -0.19
CA ALA A 77 1.79 10.46 -0.64
C ALA A 77 1.24 11.87 -0.37
N SER A 78 0.00 12.15 -0.78
CA SER A 78 -0.65 13.47 -0.55
C SER A 78 -1.15 13.68 0.88
N GLY A 79 -1.44 12.60 1.62
CA GLY A 79 -1.95 12.65 3.00
C GLY A 79 -0.90 13.04 4.03
N THR A 80 0.37 12.89 3.69
CA THR A 80 1.53 13.31 4.49
C THR A 80 1.53 14.81 4.75
N MET A 81 1.25 15.63 3.74
CA MET A 81 1.25 17.11 3.86
C MET A 81 0.15 17.63 4.81
N ARG A 82 -0.98 16.92 4.93
CA ARG A 82 -2.11 17.35 5.77
C ARG A 82 -2.08 16.85 7.22
N ARG A 83 -1.24 15.84 7.53
CA ARG A 83 -1.26 15.15 8.83
C ARG A 83 0.12 15.02 9.48
N GLY A 84 1.11 15.80 9.04
CA GLY A 84 2.37 15.99 9.75
C GLY A 84 3.26 14.75 9.89
N ALA A 85 3.06 13.70 9.10
CA ALA A 85 3.96 12.55 9.09
C ALA A 85 4.07 11.94 7.69
N ALA A 86 5.31 11.85 7.20
CA ALA A 86 5.62 11.21 5.92
C ALA A 86 5.55 9.69 6.04
N TYR A 87 4.82 9.05 5.13
CA TYR A 87 4.93 7.61 4.98
C TYR A 87 6.26 7.30 4.28
N ARG A 88 7.02 6.38 4.87
CA ARG A 88 8.22 5.77 4.29
C ARG A 88 7.95 4.30 4.05
N VAL A 89 8.56 3.77 2.99
CA VAL A 89 8.51 2.34 2.65
C VAL A 89 9.40 1.59 3.64
N VAL A 90 8.89 0.48 4.16
CA VAL A 90 9.61 -0.42 5.08
C VAL A 90 9.79 -1.80 4.47
N GLU A 91 8.83 -2.22 3.64
CA GLU A 91 8.87 -3.46 2.90
C GLU A 91 8.16 -3.24 1.57
N ALA A 92 8.70 -3.77 0.48
CA ALA A 92 8.10 -3.72 -0.84
C ALA A 92 8.51 -4.96 -1.64
N SER A 93 7.55 -5.77 -2.08
CA SER A 93 7.84 -6.84 -3.05
C SER A 93 8.19 -6.25 -4.43
N PRO A 94 8.88 -7.00 -5.30
CA PRO A 94 9.25 -6.51 -6.63
C PRO A 94 8.06 -6.02 -7.46
N VAL A 95 6.90 -6.66 -7.31
CA VAL A 95 5.66 -6.33 -8.04
C VAL A 95 5.18 -4.89 -7.76
N VAL A 96 5.36 -4.41 -6.52
CA VAL A 96 4.88 -3.10 -6.10
C VAL A 96 5.87 -1.96 -6.38
N ALA A 97 7.14 -2.27 -6.65
CA ALA A 97 8.20 -1.27 -6.83
C ALA A 97 7.87 -0.18 -7.89
N PRO A 98 7.32 -0.52 -9.09
CA PRO A 98 6.95 0.49 -10.08
C PRO A 98 5.86 1.45 -9.59
N PHE A 99 4.98 0.98 -8.70
CA PHE A 99 3.89 1.78 -8.16
C PHE A 99 4.36 2.73 -7.07
N VAL A 100 5.29 2.29 -6.22
CA VAL A 100 5.89 3.10 -5.17
C VAL A 100 6.67 4.27 -5.79
N GLY A 101 7.54 3.99 -6.76
CA GLY A 101 8.39 5.01 -7.39
C GLY A 101 7.61 6.13 -8.10
N MET A 102 6.34 5.89 -8.44
CA MET A 102 5.45 6.91 -9.02
C MET A 102 4.93 7.94 -8.01
N PHE A 103 4.92 7.62 -6.71
CA PHE A 103 4.25 8.44 -5.70
C PHE A 103 5.08 8.76 -4.46
N MET A 104 6.08 7.94 -4.16
CA MET A 104 6.93 8.11 -2.98
C MET A 104 8.38 8.21 -3.46
N PRO A 105 9.16 9.20 -2.97
CA PRO A 105 10.58 9.21 -3.23
C PRO A 105 11.18 7.94 -2.63
N ILE A 106 11.79 7.15 -3.50
CA ILE A 106 12.69 6.07 -3.11
C ILE A 106 13.98 6.81 -2.80
N ASP A 107 14.35 6.84 -1.52
CA ASP A 107 15.55 7.46 -0.96
C ASP A 107 15.48 8.93 -0.51
N GLY A 108 16.28 9.14 0.53
CA GLY A 108 16.49 10.30 1.38
C GLY A 108 17.15 9.78 2.65
#